data_AF-A0A6G7XEF2-F1
#
_entry.id   AF-A0A6G7XEF2-F1
#
_cell.length_a   1.000
_cell.length_b   1.000
_cell.length_c   1.000
_cell.angle_alpha   90.00
_cell.angle_beta   90.00
_cell.angle_gamma   90.00
#
_symmetry.space_group_name_H-M   'P 1'
#
loop_
_entity.id
_entity.type
_entity.pdbx_description
1 polymer ?
#
loop_
_entity_poly.entity_id
_entity_poly.type
_entity_poly.pdbx_seq_one_letter_code
_entity_poly.pdbx_strand_id
1 'polypeptide(L)'
;MSKSFTVETLLHHEAALPADLAAKISPERRALWEVERQLWTPRAYISASGSVRGAVLTVGRPHTAYRKIVDVVVVDDSNPGDPVAALAVWATLVDAARDDVPDVDASHPVPLVVHFEEHLQIAPLSQRYRDQLEVLGFSPAPRPVPSIPSTRDGDSSEVAAWTWWRDERPTRLAPYYGQTTEVTCGAVASLMALELLGAKGFDPHSLTENRAAEITFWRKATNLPACEPIALAVEIAKSGGSLLSGLPRVILSTDEPVLLEEFASDEAETMLRTDLQRESLRQAQELGIPIERRWIEVEEIAEFVRAGAQVLLLIDLTELIADPTPHWVLASDVVGDNLIVSDPWVHYPNGETWVDTFALPIPLTGVDLVTRWGDPSYRGVVVLP
;
A
#
# COMPACT_ATOMS: atom_id res chain seq x y z
N MET A 1 13.70 3.50 39.67
CA MET A 1 14.63 4.45 39.03
C MET A 1 14.44 4.31 37.53
N SER A 2 13.90 5.34 36.87
CA SER A 2 13.76 5.34 35.40
C SER A 2 15.16 5.30 34.81
N LYS A 3 15.54 4.19 34.15
CA LYS A 3 16.77 4.16 33.35
C LYS A 3 16.51 5.07 32.15
N SER A 4 17.25 6.18 32.05
CA SER A 4 17.23 7.05 30.88
C SER A 4 17.83 6.27 29.72
N PHE A 5 17.00 5.89 28.74
CA PHE A 5 17.48 5.36 27.46
C PHE A 5 17.78 6.56 26.55
N THR A 6 18.97 6.60 25.97
CA THR A 6 19.30 7.58 24.93
C THR A 6 19.03 6.94 23.57
N VAL A 7 18.27 7.64 22.72
CA VAL A 7 18.02 7.22 21.34
C VAL A 7 18.80 8.12 20.39
N GLU A 8 19.66 7.53 19.57
CA GLU A 8 20.35 8.20 18.47
C GLU A 8 19.58 7.94 17.17
N THR A 9 19.41 8.97 16.32
CA THR A 9 18.67 8.90 15.05
C THR A 9 19.62 9.06 13.87
N LEU A 10 19.54 8.14 12.90
CA LEU A 10 20.29 8.14 11.65
C LEU A 10 19.33 8.18 10.46
N LEU A 11 19.66 8.94 9.41
CA LEU A 11 18.76 9.21 8.28
C LEU A 11 19.37 8.80 6.94
N HIS A 12 18.52 8.38 5.99
CA HIS A 12 18.89 8.11 4.61
C HIS A 12 20.04 7.11 4.49
N HIS A 13 21.15 7.49 3.86
CA HIS A 13 22.35 6.65 3.69
C HIS A 13 23.00 6.23 5.02
N GLU A 14 22.72 6.96 6.11
CA GLU A 14 23.23 6.63 7.45
C GLU A 14 22.32 5.64 8.19
N ALA A 15 21.11 5.37 7.69
CA ALA A 15 20.15 4.44 8.28
C ALA A 15 20.54 2.97 8.02
N ALA A 16 21.77 2.60 8.41
CA ALA A 16 22.33 1.27 8.31
C ALA A 16 22.38 0.58 9.68
N LEU A 17 22.37 -0.75 9.69
CA LEU A 17 22.55 -1.51 10.91
C LEU A 17 24.00 -1.36 11.43
N PRO A 18 24.21 -0.98 12.70
CA PRO A 18 25.54 -0.95 13.30
C PRO A 18 26.29 -2.28 13.13
N ALA A 19 27.58 -2.21 12.78
CA ALA A 19 28.38 -3.38 12.40
C ALA A 19 28.47 -4.45 13.50
N ASP A 20 28.47 -4.02 14.76
CA ASP A 20 28.45 -4.89 15.94
C ASP A 20 27.13 -5.67 16.06
N LEU A 21 25.99 -5.04 15.74
CA LEU A 21 24.69 -5.71 15.68
C LEU A 21 24.57 -6.62 14.45
N ALA A 22 25.05 -6.15 13.29
CA ALA A 22 25.03 -6.90 12.05
C ALA A 22 25.78 -8.24 12.17
N ALA A 23 26.92 -8.24 12.87
CA ALA A 23 27.74 -9.44 13.09
C ALA A 23 27.04 -10.54 13.92
N LYS A 24 25.91 -10.22 14.57
CA LYS A 24 25.22 -11.10 15.54
C LYS A 24 23.89 -11.65 15.02
N ILE A 25 23.47 -11.26 13.82
CA ILE A 25 22.25 -11.74 13.17
C ILE A 25 22.58 -12.59 11.94
N SER A 26 21.60 -13.37 11.46
CA SER A 26 21.77 -14.21 10.27
C SER A 26 21.97 -13.36 9.01
N PRO A 27 22.60 -13.91 7.95
CA PRO A 27 22.75 -13.23 6.67
C PRO A 27 21.40 -12.80 6.07
N GLU A 28 20.37 -13.63 6.19
CA GLU A 28 19.02 -13.36 5.67
C GLU A 28 18.39 -12.16 6.36
N ARG A 29 18.51 -12.08 7.70
CA ARG A 29 18.03 -10.92 8.46
C ARG A 29 18.84 -9.67 8.17
N ARG A 30 20.15 -9.81 7.97
CA ARG A 30 21.01 -8.67 7.59
C ARG A 30 20.64 -8.11 6.22
N ALA A 31 20.30 -8.97 5.26
CA ALA A 31 19.88 -8.55 3.94
C ALA A 31 18.67 -7.60 3.98
N LEU A 32 17.76 -7.76 4.97
CA LEU A 32 16.63 -6.83 5.16
C LEU A 32 17.09 -5.38 5.37
N TRP A 33 18.24 -5.16 6.00
CA TRP A 33 18.81 -3.83 6.28
C TRP A 33 19.69 -3.29 5.14
N GLU A 34 20.10 -4.14 4.21
CA GLU A 34 21.02 -3.79 3.12
C GLU A 34 20.29 -3.40 1.82
N VAL A 35 18.97 -3.59 1.77
CA VAL A 35 18.15 -3.19 0.61
C VAL A 35 18.12 -1.67 0.44
N GLU A 36 18.33 -1.23 -0.80
CA GLU A 36 18.37 0.17 -1.20
C GLU A 36 16.98 0.82 -1.09
N ARG A 37 16.90 1.92 -0.34
CA ARG A 37 15.62 2.51 0.08
C ARG A 37 15.62 4.03 0.07
N GLN A 38 16.56 4.69 -0.61
CA GLN A 38 16.74 6.14 -0.49
C GLN A 38 15.43 6.92 -0.70
N LEU A 39 14.62 6.47 -1.67
CA LEU A 39 13.31 7.05 -1.97
C LEU A 39 12.27 6.86 -0.84
N TRP A 40 12.35 5.76 -0.07
CA TRP A 40 11.45 5.44 1.04
C TRP A 40 11.86 6.05 2.38
N THR A 41 12.67 7.11 2.36
CA THR A 41 13.14 7.85 3.53
C THR A 41 13.52 6.98 4.73
N PRO A 42 14.53 6.11 4.58
CA PRO A 42 14.88 5.15 5.60
C PRO A 42 15.44 5.89 6.82
N ARG A 43 15.00 5.50 8.00
CA ARG A 43 15.44 6.07 9.28
C ARG A 43 15.79 4.94 10.22
N ALA A 44 16.92 5.05 10.91
CA ALA A 44 17.32 4.11 11.93
C ALA A 44 17.43 4.79 13.28
N TYR A 45 17.07 4.06 14.34
CA TYR A 45 17.19 4.52 15.72
C TYR A 45 18.01 3.52 16.49
N ILE A 46 18.93 3.98 17.33
CA ILE A 46 19.82 3.14 18.13
C ILE A 46 19.62 3.44 19.61
N SER A 47 19.52 2.39 20.43
CA SER A 47 19.36 2.51 21.88
C SER A 47 20.21 1.45 22.58
N ALA A 48 20.67 1.77 23.79
CA ALA A 48 21.45 0.88 24.62
C ALA A 48 21.14 1.04 26.10
N SER A 49 21.27 -0.06 26.86
CA SER A 49 21.20 -0.08 28.31
C SER A 49 22.12 -1.17 28.86
N GLY A 50 23.26 -0.77 29.41
CA GLY A 50 24.26 -1.72 29.93
C GLY A 50 24.92 -2.49 28.78
N SER A 51 24.84 -3.83 28.83
CA SER A 51 25.34 -4.72 27.77
C SER A 51 24.37 -4.93 26.61
N VAL A 52 23.15 -4.39 26.72
CA VAL A 52 22.12 -4.51 25.69
C VAL A 52 22.21 -3.33 24.74
N ARG A 53 22.23 -3.61 23.44
CA ARG A 53 22.15 -2.63 22.37
C ARG A 53 21.16 -3.09 21.31
N GLY A 54 20.45 -2.15 20.70
CA GLY A 54 19.60 -2.46 19.58
C GLY A 54 19.46 -1.32 18.59
N ALA A 55 18.88 -1.66 17.44
CA ALA A 55 18.51 -0.73 16.40
C ALA A 55 17.14 -1.09 15.81
N VAL A 56 16.40 -0.09 15.35
CA VAL A 56 15.17 -0.26 14.56
C VAL A 56 15.32 0.49 13.23
N LEU A 57 14.85 -0.12 12.14
CA LEU A 57 14.78 0.49 10.80
C LEU A 57 13.33 0.81 10.47
N THR A 58 13.11 2.00 9.90
CA THR A 58 11.80 2.43 9.44
C THR A 58 11.85 3.02 8.04
N VAL A 59 10.73 2.96 7.32
CA VAL A 59 10.57 3.42 5.93
C VAL A 59 9.18 3.99 5.69
N GLY A 60 9.00 4.78 4.63
CA GLY A 60 7.69 5.23 4.17
C GLY A 60 7.79 5.87 2.78
N ARG A 61 6.76 5.66 1.94
CA ARG A 61 6.68 6.28 0.62
C ARG A 61 6.54 7.81 0.76
N PRO A 62 7.15 8.60 -0.14
CA PRO A 62 6.82 10.01 -0.29
C PRO A 62 5.31 10.23 -0.49
N HIS A 63 4.83 11.39 -0.05
CA HIS A 63 3.44 11.87 -0.14
C HIS A 63 2.38 10.98 0.55
N THR A 64 2.80 10.07 1.43
CA THR A 64 1.90 9.17 2.17
C THR A 64 2.12 9.31 3.68
N ALA A 65 1.05 9.19 4.46
CA ALA A 65 1.06 9.37 5.90
C ALA A 65 1.23 8.03 6.65
N TYR A 66 2.03 7.11 6.11
CA TYR A 66 2.37 5.85 6.78
C TYR A 66 3.85 5.78 7.11
N ARG A 67 4.17 4.92 8.09
CA ARG A 67 5.54 4.53 8.44
C ARG A 67 5.54 3.04 8.70
N LYS A 68 6.48 2.31 8.12
CA LYS A 68 6.70 0.89 8.40
C LYS A 68 7.97 0.71 9.20
N ILE A 69 7.89 0.04 10.35
CA ILE A 69 9.02 -0.56 11.07
C ILE A 69 9.34 -1.87 10.34
N VAL A 70 10.50 -1.89 9.67
CA VAL A 70 10.98 -3.03 8.87
C VAL A 70 11.50 -4.14 9.78
N ASP A 71 12.37 -3.78 10.73
CA ASP A 71 12.97 -4.75 11.65
C ASP A 71 13.46 -4.04 12.93
N VAL A 72 13.53 -4.80 14.02
CA VAL A 72 14.11 -4.38 15.30
C VAL A 72 15.10 -5.43 15.79
N VAL A 73 16.38 -5.09 15.76
CA VAL A 73 17.48 -5.95 16.21
C VAL A 73 17.87 -5.54 17.63
N VAL A 74 17.90 -6.49 18.56
CA VAL A 74 18.44 -6.30 19.91
C VAL A 74 19.40 -7.43 20.24
N VAL A 75 20.60 -7.07 20.69
CA VAL A 75 21.67 -7.97 21.09
C VAL A 75 22.04 -7.69 22.54
N ASP A 76 22.30 -8.74 23.30
CA ASP A 76 22.86 -8.65 24.65
C ASP A 76 24.19 -9.42 24.70
N ASP A 77 25.27 -8.71 25.00
CA ASP A 77 26.61 -9.30 25.13
C ASP A 77 26.89 -9.91 26.52
N SER A 78 25.94 -9.83 27.46
CA SER A 78 26.07 -10.48 28.77
C SER A 78 25.80 -11.99 28.72
N ASN A 79 26.37 -12.73 29.68
CA ASN A 79 26.16 -14.17 29.81
C ASN A 79 25.83 -14.54 31.27
N PRO A 80 24.61 -15.08 31.57
CA PRO A 80 23.47 -15.18 30.65
C PRO A 80 22.92 -13.80 30.31
N GLY A 81 22.36 -13.62 29.10
CA GLY A 81 21.68 -12.38 28.71
C GLY A 81 20.55 -12.00 29.68
N ASP A 82 20.23 -10.72 29.79
CA ASP A 82 19.11 -10.14 30.53
C ASP A 82 17.91 -9.92 29.59
N PRO A 83 16.95 -10.85 29.55
CA PRO A 83 15.80 -10.75 28.66
C PRO A 83 14.86 -9.60 29.06
N VAL A 84 14.93 -9.08 30.30
CA VAL A 84 14.14 -7.91 30.73
C VAL A 84 14.75 -6.64 30.16
N ALA A 85 16.06 -6.48 30.23
CA ALA A 85 16.76 -5.37 29.60
C ALA A 85 16.61 -5.40 28.07
N ALA A 86 16.70 -6.59 27.44
CA ALA A 86 16.49 -6.75 26.00
C ALA A 86 15.09 -6.29 25.55
N LEU A 87 14.03 -6.74 26.25
CA LEU A 87 12.66 -6.29 25.94
C LEU A 87 12.50 -4.77 26.15
N ALA A 88 13.12 -4.19 27.19
CA ALA A 88 13.02 -2.76 27.47
C ALA A 88 13.69 -1.91 26.37
N VAL A 89 14.88 -2.31 25.89
CA VAL A 89 15.54 -1.66 24.75
C VAL A 89 14.70 -1.80 23.49
N TRP A 90 14.18 -3.00 23.23
CA TRP A 90 13.30 -3.26 22.08
C TRP A 90 12.05 -2.36 22.10
N ALA A 91 11.36 -2.27 23.25
CA ALA A 91 10.17 -1.45 23.40
C ALA A 91 10.49 0.05 23.22
N THR A 92 11.62 0.51 23.77
CA THR A 92 12.09 1.89 23.60
C THR A 92 12.32 2.23 22.13
N LEU A 93 12.88 1.30 21.35
CA LEU A 93 13.11 1.48 19.92
C LEU A 93 11.79 1.55 19.15
N VAL A 94 10.83 0.67 19.46
CA VAL A 94 9.51 0.70 18.83
C VAL A 94 8.75 1.98 19.17
N ASP A 95 8.79 2.44 20.42
CA ASP A 95 8.23 3.74 20.83
C ASP A 95 8.88 4.89 20.06
N ALA A 96 10.21 4.92 19.96
CA ALA A 96 10.92 5.96 19.22
C ALA A 96 10.55 5.98 17.72
N ALA A 97 10.42 4.81 17.09
CA ALA A 97 9.98 4.69 15.72
C ALA A 97 8.50 5.08 15.51
N ARG A 98 7.63 4.76 16.47
CA ARG A 98 6.20 5.09 16.44
C ARG A 98 5.95 6.59 16.60
N ASP A 99 6.69 7.19 17.53
CA ASP A 99 6.51 8.59 17.94
C ASP A 99 7.37 9.56 17.13
N ASP A 100 8.15 9.07 16.16
CA ASP A 100 8.92 9.91 15.24
C ASP A 100 7.99 10.81 14.42
N VAL A 101 8.17 12.11 14.59
CA VAL A 101 7.49 13.15 13.83
C VAL A 101 8.59 13.95 13.14
N PRO A 102 8.88 13.67 11.86
CA PRO A 102 9.90 14.41 11.12
C PRO A 102 9.47 15.88 10.94
N ASP A 103 10.44 16.75 10.64
CA ASP A 103 10.12 18.12 10.20
C ASP A 103 9.19 18.02 8.99
N VAL A 104 7.97 18.55 9.14
CA VAL A 104 6.91 18.41 8.14
C VAL A 104 7.31 19.15 6.87
N ASP A 105 7.64 18.41 5.81
CA ASP A 105 7.62 18.90 4.44
C ASP A 105 6.42 18.30 3.69
N ALA A 106 6.07 18.87 2.54
CA ALA A 106 4.89 18.46 1.78
C ALA A 106 4.99 17.03 1.20
N SER A 107 6.19 16.45 1.15
CA SER A 107 6.45 15.09 0.66
C SER A 107 6.57 14.06 1.78
N HIS A 108 6.67 14.46 3.05
CA HIS A 108 6.79 13.55 4.19
C HIS A 108 5.83 13.98 5.31
N PRO A 109 4.51 13.75 5.12
CA PRO A 109 3.52 14.09 6.13
C PRO A 109 3.76 13.29 7.42
N VAL A 110 3.25 13.80 8.54
CA VAL A 110 3.29 13.10 9.83
C VAL A 110 2.57 11.75 9.69
N PRO A 111 3.18 10.62 10.12
CA PRO A 111 2.52 9.33 10.04
C PRO A 111 1.21 9.30 10.84
N LEU A 112 0.10 9.04 10.14
CA LEU A 112 -1.20 8.72 10.71
C LEU A 112 -1.23 7.26 11.20
N VAL A 113 -0.49 6.38 10.51
CA VAL A 113 -0.36 4.97 10.86
C VAL A 113 1.11 4.54 10.90
N VAL A 114 1.42 3.68 11.87
CA VAL A 114 2.70 2.98 11.96
C VAL A 114 2.43 1.49 11.87
N HIS A 115 3.02 0.83 10.88
CA HIS A 115 2.97 -0.62 10.72
C HIS A 115 4.26 -1.24 11.24
N PHE A 116 4.16 -2.30 12.02
CA PHE A 116 5.28 -3.16 12.39
C PHE A 116 5.23 -4.42 11.54
N GLU A 117 6.29 -4.67 10.77
CA GLU A 117 6.44 -5.85 9.91
C GLU A 117 7.09 -7.00 10.71
N GLU A 118 6.38 -8.11 10.84
CA GLU A 118 6.90 -9.35 11.44
C GLU A 118 7.29 -10.32 10.32
N HIS A 119 8.59 -10.51 10.10
CA HIS A 119 9.11 -11.48 9.14
C HIS A 119 9.02 -12.92 9.67
N LEU A 120 8.05 -13.69 9.19
CA LEU A 120 7.66 -14.98 9.78
C LEU A 120 8.71 -16.08 9.57
N GLN A 121 9.47 -16.03 8.47
CA GLN A 121 10.50 -17.04 8.16
C GLN A 121 11.92 -16.62 8.58
N ILE A 122 12.19 -15.32 8.70
CA ILE A 122 13.56 -14.78 8.93
C ILE A 122 13.80 -14.45 10.40
N ALA A 123 12.84 -13.79 11.06
CA ALA A 123 12.99 -13.29 12.42
C ALA A 123 11.63 -13.27 13.16
N PRO A 124 10.98 -14.44 13.35
CA PRO A 124 9.65 -14.49 13.95
C PRO A 124 9.67 -13.96 15.39
N LEU A 125 8.62 -13.23 15.78
CA LEU A 125 8.50 -12.73 17.15
C LEU A 125 8.11 -13.87 18.10
N SER A 126 8.77 -13.92 19.26
CA SER A 126 8.25 -14.70 20.39
C SER A 126 6.96 -14.07 20.91
N GLN A 127 6.12 -14.85 21.59
CA GLN A 127 4.88 -14.35 22.20
C GLN A 127 5.10 -13.11 23.07
N ARG A 128 6.19 -13.07 23.84
CA ARG A 128 6.56 -11.92 24.68
C ARG A 128 6.68 -10.60 23.93
N TYR A 129 7.19 -10.61 22.69
CA TYR A 129 7.33 -9.39 21.88
C TYR A 129 6.00 -9.00 21.24
N ARG A 130 5.15 -9.98 20.88
CA ARG A 130 3.77 -9.72 20.42
C ARG A 130 2.92 -9.11 21.53
N ASP A 131 3.00 -9.66 22.74
CA ASP A 131 2.34 -9.08 23.93
C ASP A 131 2.83 -7.65 24.18
N GLN A 132 4.12 -7.39 23.96
CA GLN A 132 4.68 -6.05 24.08
C GLN A 132 4.15 -5.09 22.99
N LEU A 133 3.95 -5.54 21.75
CA LEU A 133 3.30 -4.74 20.71
C LEU A 133 1.90 -4.30 21.13
N GLU A 134 1.10 -5.21 21.70
CA GLU A 134 -0.23 -4.89 22.22
C GLU A 134 -0.16 -3.84 23.34
N VAL A 135 0.80 -3.98 24.27
CA VAL A 135 1.05 -2.98 25.32
C VAL A 135 1.43 -1.61 24.73
N LEU A 136 2.16 -1.59 23.62
CA LEU A 136 2.53 -0.37 22.88
C LEU A 136 1.38 0.16 21.99
N GLY A 137 0.20 -0.47 22.03
CA GLY A 137 -1.01 -0.04 21.34
C GLY A 137 -1.17 -0.57 19.91
N PHE A 138 -0.25 -1.43 19.46
CA PHE A 138 -0.38 -2.08 18.15
C PHE A 138 -1.42 -3.20 18.22
N SER A 139 -2.09 -3.45 17.10
CA SER A 139 -2.99 -4.60 16.93
C SER A 139 -2.71 -5.33 15.62
N PRO A 140 -2.87 -6.66 15.56
CA PRO A 140 -2.59 -7.42 14.35
C PRO A 140 -3.50 -6.95 13.19
N ALA A 141 -2.92 -6.79 12.01
CA ALA A 141 -3.67 -6.54 10.78
C ALA A 141 -4.38 -7.83 10.31
N PRO A 142 -5.46 -7.71 9.53
CA PRO A 142 -6.06 -8.86 8.86
C PRO A 142 -5.04 -9.58 7.97
N ARG A 143 -5.14 -10.92 7.89
CA ARG A 143 -4.30 -11.71 6.99
C ARG A 143 -4.64 -11.33 5.53
N PRO A 144 -3.64 -11.03 4.68
CA PRO A 144 -3.89 -10.74 3.27
C PRO A 144 -4.34 -12.01 2.53
N VAL A 145 -4.99 -11.81 1.39
CA VAL A 145 -5.29 -12.88 0.45
C VAL A 145 -3.97 -13.36 -0.18
N PRO A 146 -3.71 -14.68 -0.27
CA PRO A 146 -2.48 -15.18 -0.89
C PRO A 146 -2.40 -14.78 -2.37
N SER A 147 -1.33 -14.07 -2.75
CA SER A 147 -1.08 -13.64 -4.12
C SER A 147 0.41 -13.51 -4.45
N ILE A 148 1.08 -12.61 -3.75
CA ILE A 148 2.48 -12.20 -3.94
C ILE A 148 3.37 -12.77 -2.81
N PRO A 149 4.71 -12.84 -2.98
CA PRO A 149 5.61 -13.51 -2.02
C PRO A 149 5.33 -13.16 -0.54
N SER A 150 5.14 -11.88 -0.23
CA SER A 150 4.93 -11.42 1.15
C SER A 150 3.59 -11.84 1.79
N THR A 151 2.66 -12.37 1.00
CA THR A 151 1.32 -12.82 1.44
C THR A 151 1.19 -14.36 1.47
N ARG A 152 2.24 -15.08 1.07
CA ARG A 152 2.20 -16.54 0.85
C ARG A 152 2.72 -17.29 2.07
N ASP A 153 1.92 -18.23 2.55
CA ASP A 153 2.29 -19.13 3.65
C ASP A 153 3.58 -19.90 3.34
N GLY A 154 4.59 -19.77 4.19
CA GLY A 154 5.88 -20.45 4.07
C GLY A 154 6.84 -19.86 3.03
N ASP A 155 6.49 -18.76 2.35
CA ASP A 155 7.43 -18.04 1.49
C ASP A 155 8.49 -17.34 2.35
N SER A 156 9.75 -17.29 1.90
CA SER A 156 10.83 -16.64 2.66
C SER A 156 10.57 -15.17 2.95
N SER A 157 9.74 -14.53 2.12
CA SER A 157 9.35 -13.12 2.24
C SER A 157 8.04 -12.93 3.01
N GLU A 158 7.43 -14.00 3.53
CA GLU A 158 6.15 -13.94 4.24
C GLU A 158 6.25 -13.03 5.47
N VAL A 159 5.29 -12.10 5.56
CA VAL A 159 5.21 -11.19 6.69
C VAL A 159 3.79 -11.11 7.26
N ALA A 160 3.70 -10.87 8.57
CA ALA A 160 2.51 -10.38 9.24
C ALA A 160 2.69 -8.89 9.58
N ALA A 161 1.58 -8.15 9.72
CA ALA A 161 1.62 -6.75 10.14
C ALA A 161 0.92 -6.55 11.47
N TRP A 162 1.47 -5.64 12.27
CA TRP A 162 0.81 -5.05 13.42
C TRP A 162 0.66 -3.55 13.16
N THR A 163 -0.48 -2.96 13.54
CA THR A 163 -0.81 -1.58 13.20
C THR A 163 -1.08 -0.76 14.44
N TRP A 164 -0.51 0.43 14.48
CA TRP A 164 -0.84 1.48 15.43
C TRP A 164 -1.32 2.70 14.66
N TRP A 165 -2.49 3.22 15.02
CA TRP A 165 -3.08 4.41 14.42
C TRP A 165 -3.00 5.54 15.43
N ARG A 166 -2.55 6.71 14.99
CA ARG A 166 -2.41 7.90 15.83
C ARG A 166 -3.76 8.43 16.29
N ASP A 167 -4.72 8.42 15.38
CA ASP A 167 -6.09 8.90 15.58
C ASP A 167 -7.09 7.74 15.43
N GLU A 168 -8.17 7.96 14.68
CA GLU A 168 -9.17 6.95 14.39
C GLU A 168 -8.62 5.86 13.46
N ARG A 169 -9.13 4.64 13.63
CA ARG A 169 -8.81 3.53 12.73
C ARG A 169 -9.79 3.54 11.57
N PRO A 170 -9.37 3.18 10.35
CA PRO A 170 -10.30 2.95 9.25
C PRO A 170 -11.31 1.87 9.64
N THR A 171 -12.55 2.12 9.29
CA THR A 171 -13.69 1.23 9.49
C THR A 171 -13.95 0.34 8.28
N ARG A 172 -13.47 0.77 7.10
CA ARG A 172 -13.56 0.03 5.84
C ARG A 172 -12.15 -0.21 5.30
N LEU A 173 -11.75 -1.47 5.26
CA LEU A 173 -10.50 -1.93 4.65
C LEU A 173 -10.80 -3.15 3.78
N ALA A 174 -10.40 -3.10 2.52
CA ALA A 174 -10.55 -4.24 1.62
C ALA A 174 -9.64 -5.41 2.05
N PRO A 175 -10.07 -6.67 1.86
CA PRO A 175 -9.17 -7.81 1.90
C PRO A 175 -8.05 -7.60 0.87
N TYR A 176 -6.82 -7.46 1.36
CA TYR A 176 -5.70 -7.10 0.50
C TYR A 176 -5.31 -8.25 -0.42
N TYR A 177 -5.19 -7.95 -1.72
CA TYR A 177 -4.61 -8.83 -2.73
C TYR A 177 -3.61 -8.01 -3.54
N GLY A 178 -2.34 -8.39 -3.52
CA GLY A 178 -1.32 -7.76 -4.37
C GLY A 178 -1.38 -8.30 -5.79
N GLN A 179 -1.24 -7.43 -6.80
CA GLN A 179 -1.24 -7.86 -8.20
C GLN A 179 -0.06 -8.78 -8.50
N THR A 180 -0.28 -9.73 -9.41
CA THR A 180 0.71 -10.77 -9.72
C THR A 180 1.29 -10.63 -11.14
N THR A 181 1.01 -9.52 -11.81
CA THR A 181 1.54 -9.12 -13.11
C THR A 181 1.78 -7.61 -13.14
N GLU A 182 2.48 -7.11 -14.16
CA GLU A 182 2.79 -5.69 -14.35
C GLU A 182 1.57 -4.85 -14.80
N VAL A 183 0.48 -5.48 -15.24
CA VAL A 183 -0.58 -4.79 -16.01
C VAL A 183 -2.00 -4.97 -15.47
N THR A 184 -2.14 -5.60 -14.30
CA THR A 184 -3.42 -6.03 -13.72
C THR A 184 -3.92 -5.12 -12.61
N CYS A 185 -3.29 -3.97 -12.35
CA CYS A 185 -3.64 -3.05 -11.26
C CYS A 185 -5.14 -2.69 -11.23
N GLY A 186 -5.72 -2.28 -12.37
CA GLY A 186 -7.14 -1.92 -12.45
C GLY A 186 -8.08 -3.08 -12.16
N ALA A 187 -7.70 -4.30 -12.58
CA ALA A 187 -8.47 -5.50 -12.29
C ALA A 187 -8.42 -5.85 -10.80
N VAL A 188 -7.24 -5.78 -10.18
CA VAL A 188 -7.07 -6.09 -8.77
C VAL A 188 -7.74 -5.06 -7.87
N ALA A 189 -7.60 -3.76 -8.16
CA ALA A 189 -8.30 -2.71 -7.42
C ALA A 189 -9.83 -2.88 -7.48
N SER A 190 -10.35 -3.27 -8.65
CA SER A 190 -11.78 -3.60 -8.81
C SER A 190 -12.20 -4.82 -8.01
N LEU A 191 -11.40 -5.90 -8.03
CA LEU A 191 -11.68 -7.12 -7.26
C LEU A 191 -11.67 -6.86 -5.76
N MET A 192 -10.67 -6.13 -5.24
CA MET A 192 -10.64 -5.70 -3.84
C MET A 192 -11.90 -4.91 -3.46
N ALA A 193 -12.39 -4.05 -4.36
CA ALA A 193 -13.60 -3.28 -4.12
C ALA A 193 -14.86 -4.14 -4.03
N LEU A 194 -14.97 -5.13 -4.93
CA LEU A 194 -16.06 -6.11 -4.93
C LEU A 194 -15.99 -7.05 -3.71
N GLU A 195 -14.79 -7.42 -3.25
CA GLU A 195 -14.62 -8.18 -2.02
C GLU A 195 -15.10 -7.43 -0.78
N LEU A 196 -14.85 -6.12 -0.72
CA LEU A 196 -15.36 -5.29 0.37
C LEU A 196 -16.90 -5.24 0.38
N LEU A 197 -17.55 -5.44 -0.76
CA LEU A 197 -19.01 -5.61 -0.90
C LEU A 197 -19.49 -7.06 -0.70
N GLY A 198 -18.58 -8.00 -0.44
CA GLY A 198 -18.90 -9.38 -0.12
C GLY A 198 -18.98 -10.33 -1.32
N ALA A 199 -18.27 -10.04 -2.43
CA ALA A 199 -18.19 -10.93 -3.59
C ALA A 199 -17.67 -12.34 -3.25
N LYS A 200 -16.74 -12.47 -2.29
CA LYS A 200 -16.09 -13.73 -1.90
C LYS A 200 -15.51 -14.49 -3.09
N GLY A 201 -14.98 -13.75 -4.06
CA GLY A 201 -14.27 -14.24 -5.24
C GLY A 201 -12.83 -14.68 -4.95
N PHE A 202 -12.22 -14.21 -3.87
CA PHE A 202 -10.93 -14.71 -3.40
C PHE A 202 -11.06 -15.89 -2.43
N ASP A 203 -10.23 -16.90 -2.65
CA ASP A 203 -10.03 -18.06 -1.79
C ASP A 203 -8.81 -17.81 -0.87
N PRO A 204 -9.00 -17.80 0.47
CA PRO A 204 -7.91 -17.59 1.43
C PRO A 204 -6.85 -18.71 1.42
N HIS A 205 -7.07 -19.80 0.68
CA HIS A 205 -6.20 -20.97 0.64
C HIS A 205 -5.70 -21.34 -0.76
N SER A 206 -6.06 -20.59 -1.81
CA SER A 206 -5.72 -20.96 -3.19
C SER A 206 -5.09 -19.82 -4.01
N LEU A 207 -3.76 -19.86 -4.15
CA LEU A 207 -3.01 -18.97 -5.05
C LEU A 207 -3.47 -19.09 -6.51
N THR A 208 -3.78 -20.31 -6.95
CA THR A 208 -4.15 -20.60 -8.33
C THR A 208 -5.50 -20.00 -8.68
N GLU A 209 -6.51 -20.17 -7.81
CA GLU A 209 -7.84 -19.61 -8.06
C GLU A 209 -7.81 -18.08 -7.98
N ASN A 210 -7.08 -17.50 -7.02
CA ASN A 210 -6.99 -16.04 -6.92
C ASN A 210 -6.31 -15.41 -8.14
N ARG A 211 -5.22 -16.02 -8.62
CA ARG A 211 -4.57 -15.58 -9.88
C ARG A 211 -5.49 -15.76 -11.08
N ALA A 212 -6.30 -16.82 -11.12
CA ALA A 212 -7.27 -17.03 -12.19
C ALA A 212 -8.36 -15.94 -12.18
N ALA A 213 -8.83 -15.53 -11.00
CA ALA A 213 -9.77 -14.43 -10.84
C ALA A 213 -9.19 -13.09 -11.36
N GLU A 214 -7.96 -12.75 -10.96
CA GLU A 214 -7.22 -11.59 -11.43
C GLU A 214 -7.13 -11.55 -12.97
N ILE A 215 -6.62 -12.62 -13.58
CA ILE A 215 -6.45 -12.70 -15.04
C ILE A 215 -7.79 -12.68 -15.76
N THR A 216 -8.82 -13.33 -15.20
CA THR A 216 -10.16 -13.35 -15.81
C THR A 216 -10.79 -11.97 -15.83
N PHE A 217 -10.68 -11.21 -14.74
CA PHE A 217 -11.19 -9.84 -14.69
C PHE A 217 -10.42 -8.94 -15.66
N TRP A 218 -9.08 -8.98 -15.62
CA TRP A 218 -8.23 -8.19 -16.51
C TRP A 218 -8.55 -8.45 -17.99
N ARG A 219 -8.69 -9.72 -18.41
CA ARG A 219 -9.00 -10.07 -19.80
C ARG A 219 -10.32 -9.49 -20.31
N LYS A 220 -11.26 -9.16 -19.42
CA LYS A 220 -12.55 -8.59 -19.80
C LYS A 220 -12.56 -7.05 -19.77
N ALA A 221 -11.69 -6.45 -18.97
CA ALA A 221 -11.64 -5.00 -18.77
C ALA A 221 -10.48 -4.30 -19.50
N THR A 222 -9.49 -5.04 -20.01
CA THR A 222 -8.30 -4.46 -20.66
C THR A 222 -8.57 -3.96 -22.08
N ASN A 223 -7.95 -2.84 -22.43
CA ASN A 223 -7.81 -2.30 -23.79
C ASN A 223 -6.38 -2.54 -24.34
N LEU A 224 -5.67 -3.52 -23.78
CA LEU A 224 -4.30 -3.95 -24.09
C LEU A 224 -3.22 -2.90 -23.70
N PRO A 225 -2.35 -3.19 -22.74
CA PRO A 225 -2.62 -4.01 -21.56
C PRO A 225 -3.38 -3.24 -20.46
N ALA A 226 -3.50 -1.91 -20.57
CA ALA A 226 -4.15 -1.06 -19.58
C ALA A 226 -5.67 -1.30 -19.51
N CYS A 227 -6.26 -1.07 -18.34
CA CYS A 227 -7.71 -0.97 -18.17
C CYS A 227 -8.08 0.51 -18.02
N GLU A 228 -8.78 1.08 -19.00
CA GLU A 228 -9.25 2.46 -18.92
C GLU A 228 -10.52 2.59 -18.04
N PRO A 229 -10.84 3.80 -17.53
CA PRO A 229 -11.90 4.00 -16.53
C PRO A 229 -13.29 3.44 -16.92
N ILE A 230 -13.69 3.56 -18.19
CA ILE A 230 -15.02 3.13 -18.66
C ILE A 230 -15.09 1.61 -18.76
N ALA A 231 -14.07 0.96 -19.32
CA ALA A 231 -13.97 -0.49 -19.38
C ALA A 231 -14.00 -1.14 -17.98
N LEU A 232 -13.32 -0.53 -16.99
CA LEU A 232 -13.41 -0.96 -15.59
C LEU A 232 -14.84 -0.87 -15.07
N ALA A 233 -15.51 0.28 -15.22
CA ALA A 233 -16.89 0.43 -14.77
C ALA A 233 -17.85 -0.57 -15.44
N VAL A 234 -17.66 -0.85 -16.73
CA VAL A 234 -18.44 -1.86 -17.48
C VAL A 234 -18.25 -3.25 -16.88
N GLU A 235 -17.02 -3.70 -16.63
CA GLU A 235 -16.80 -5.03 -16.07
C GLU A 235 -17.26 -5.12 -14.61
N ILE A 236 -17.09 -4.05 -13.81
CA ILE A 236 -17.63 -3.95 -12.45
C ILE A 236 -19.17 -4.11 -12.47
N ALA A 237 -19.86 -3.40 -13.37
CA ALA A 237 -21.32 -3.51 -13.48
C ALA A 237 -21.77 -4.92 -13.89
N LYS A 238 -21.03 -5.58 -14.79
CA LYS A 238 -21.35 -6.94 -15.27
C LYS A 238 -21.07 -8.02 -14.24
N SER A 239 -19.93 -7.93 -13.55
CA SER A 239 -19.46 -8.97 -12.62
C SER A 239 -19.95 -8.77 -11.19
N GLY A 240 -20.18 -7.52 -10.78
CA GLY A 240 -20.54 -7.12 -9.41
C GLY A 240 -21.91 -6.47 -9.28
N GLY A 241 -22.70 -6.36 -10.36
CA GLY A 241 -23.98 -5.63 -10.35
C GLY A 241 -25.00 -6.06 -9.28
N SER A 242 -24.97 -7.32 -8.82
CA SER A 242 -25.83 -7.78 -7.73
C SER A 242 -25.37 -7.37 -6.32
N LEU A 243 -24.13 -6.89 -6.19
CA LEU A 243 -23.53 -6.45 -4.93
C LEU A 243 -23.65 -4.93 -4.74
N LEU A 244 -23.75 -4.18 -5.84
CA LEU A 244 -23.80 -2.73 -5.82
C LEU A 244 -25.22 -2.23 -5.50
N SER A 245 -25.30 -1.11 -4.78
CA SER A 245 -26.58 -0.44 -4.49
C SER A 245 -27.17 0.30 -5.71
N GLY A 246 -26.35 0.50 -6.74
CA GLY A 246 -26.68 1.13 -8.02
C GLY A 246 -25.61 0.87 -9.07
N LEU A 247 -25.67 1.56 -10.22
CA LEU A 247 -24.62 1.45 -11.23
C LEU A 247 -23.35 2.19 -10.79
N PRO A 248 -22.14 1.70 -11.16
CA PRO A 248 -20.93 2.48 -10.99
C PRO A 248 -21.00 3.75 -11.83
N ARG A 249 -20.27 4.79 -11.44
CA ARG A 249 -20.17 6.07 -12.14
C ARG A 249 -18.74 6.32 -12.57
N VAL A 250 -18.54 6.84 -13.78
CA VAL A 250 -17.22 7.26 -14.27
C VAL A 250 -17.17 8.78 -14.28
N ILE A 251 -16.11 9.36 -13.72
CA ILE A 251 -15.82 10.78 -13.86
C ILE A 251 -14.43 10.90 -14.47
N LEU A 252 -14.38 11.39 -15.71
CA LEU A 252 -13.18 11.45 -16.52
C LEU A 252 -13.08 12.83 -17.17
N SER A 253 -12.02 13.58 -16.89
CA SER A 253 -11.93 15.00 -17.25
C SER A 253 -11.67 15.29 -18.73
N THR A 254 -11.55 14.26 -19.56
CA THR A 254 -11.31 14.37 -21.00
C THR A 254 -12.32 13.52 -21.78
N ASP A 255 -12.60 13.95 -23.02
CA ASP A 255 -13.37 13.20 -24.01
C ASP A 255 -12.47 12.36 -24.95
N GLU A 256 -11.16 12.60 -24.91
CA GLU A 256 -10.18 11.88 -25.71
C GLU A 256 -9.88 10.48 -25.14
N PRO A 257 -9.41 9.53 -25.96
CA PRO A 257 -8.89 8.26 -25.47
C PRO A 257 -7.73 8.46 -24.48
N VAL A 258 -7.69 7.63 -23.44
CA VAL A 258 -6.72 7.75 -22.33
C VAL A 258 -5.76 6.56 -22.27
N LEU A 259 -4.67 6.68 -21.52
CA LEU A 259 -3.65 5.63 -21.31
C LEU A 259 -2.98 5.20 -22.63
N LEU A 260 -2.78 6.16 -23.54
CA LEU A 260 -2.19 5.94 -24.86
C LEU A 260 -0.82 6.58 -25.02
N GLU A 261 -0.32 7.27 -23.98
CA GLU A 261 0.89 8.11 -24.04
C GLU A 261 2.12 7.31 -24.50
N GLU A 262 2.28 6.08 -24.00
CA GLU A 262 3.37 5.18 -24.38
C GLU A 262 3.29 4.66 -25.82
N PHE A 263 2.11 4.72 -26.45
CA PHE A 263 1.84 4.18 -27.78
C PHE A 263 1.72 5.27 -28.86
N ALA A 264 1.87 6.55 -28.49
CA ALA A 264 1.63 7.68 -29.39
C ALA A 264 2.50 7.68 -30.66
N SER A 265 3.65 7.01 -30.66
CA SER A 265 4.50 6.84 -31.83
C SER A 265 4.08 5.70 -32.79
N ASP A 266 3.13 4.86 -32.37
CA ASP A 266 2.57 3.75 -33.17
C ASP A 266 1.09 4.01 -33.47
N GLU A 267 0.82 4.45 -34.70
CA GLU A 267 -0.52 4.78 -35.17
C GLU A 267 -1.46 3.57 -35.15
N ALA A 268 -0.96 2.36 -35.44
CA ALA A 268 -1.77 1.15 -35.48
C ALA A 268 -2.20 0.72 -34.07
N GLU A 269 -1.28 0.74 -33.11
CA GLU A 269 -1.58 0.49 -31.69
C GLU A 269 -2.54 1.55 -31.13
N THR A 270 -2.29 2.83 -31.41
CA THR A 270 -3.16 3.95 -30.97
C THR A 270 -4.58 3.80 -31.52
N MET A 271 -4.73 3.47 -32.81
CA MET A 271 -6.04 3.28 -33.44
C MET A 271 -6.78 2.08 -32.85
N LEU A 272 -6.11 0.93 -32.69
CA LEU A 272 -6.70 -0.26 -32.11
C LEU A 272 -7.20 0.01 -30.68
N ARG A 273 -6.39 0.66 -29.84
CA ARG A 273 -6.77 1.01 -28.46
C ARG A 273 -7.94 1.97 -28.43
N THR A 274 -7.92 2.98 -29.29
CA THR A 274 -9.05 3.91 -29.44
C THR A 274 -10.34 3.18 -29.77
N ASP A 275 -10.32 2.22 -30.69
CA ASP A 275 -11.51 1.42 -31.03
C ASP A 275 -11.98 0.55 -29.86
N LEU A 276 -11.06 -0.01 -29.07
CA LEU A 276 -11.41 -0.74 -27.85
C LEU A 276 -12.07 0.15 -26.79
N GLN A 277 -11.63 1.41 -26.63
CA GLN A 277 -12.28 2.36 -25.71
C GLN A 277 -13.66 2.79 -26.23
N ARG A 278 -13.83 2.97 -27.55
CA ARG A 278 -15.14 3.24 -28.15
C ARG A 278 -16.13 2.11 -27.90
N GLU A 279 -15.66 0.87 -27.98
CA GLU A 279 -16.48 -0.30 -27.66
C GLU A 279 -16.85 -0.34 -26.17
N SER A 280 -15.93 0.04 -25.28
CA SER A 280 -16.20 0.17 -23.84
C SER A 280 -17.25 1.25 -23.56
N LEU A 281 -17.16 2.39 -24.23
CA LEU A 281 -18.17 3.46 -24.18
C LEU A 281 -19.54 3.00 -24.69
N ARG A 282 -19.59 2.25 -25.79
CA ARG A 282 -20.84 1.68 -26.32
C ARG A 282 -21.50 0.76 -25.29
N GLN A 283 -20.74 -0.12 -24.65
CA GLN A 283 -21.25 -1.02 -23.62
C GLN A 283 -21.71 -0.26 -22.36
N ALA A 284 -20.99 0.78 -21.95
CA ALA A 284 -21.40 1.62 -20.83
C ALA A 284 -22.76 2.30 -21.09
N GLN A 285 -22.99 2.78 -22.32
CA GLN A 285 -24.28 3.34 -22.75
C GLN A 285 -25.40 2.30 -22.74
N GLU A 286 -25.13 1.07 -23.20
CA GLU A 286 -26.10 -0.04 -23.16
C GLU A 286 -26.51 -0.42 -21.73
N LEU A 287 -25.55 -0.38 -20.80
CA LEU A 287 -25.78 -0.65 -19.38
C LEU A 287 -26.37 0.55 -18.61
N GLY A 288 -26.36 1.75 -19.21
CA GLY A 288 -26.81 2.99 -18.57
C GLY A 288 -25.83 3.54 -17.52
N ILE A 289 -24.55 3.18 -17.59
CA ILE A 289 -23.50 3.66 -16.68
C ILE A 289 -23.32 5.18 -16.87
N PRO A 290 -23.48 6.00 -15.81
CA PRO A 290 -23.26 7.44 -15.89
C PRO A 290 -21.78 7.76 -16.12
N ILE A 291 -21.51 8.64 -17.10
CA ILE A 291 -20.17 9.14 -17.43
C ILE A 291 -20.20 10.67 -17.39
N GLU A 292 -19.39 11.26 -16.52
CA GLU A 292 -19.25 12.71 -16.38
C GLU A 292 -17.91 13.17 -16.94
N ARG A 293 -17.94 14.21 -17.79
CA ARG A 293 -16.78 14.75 -18.49
C ARG A 293 -16.32 16.05 -17.86
N ARG A 294 -15.63 15.92 -16.72
CA ARG A 294 -15.18 17.07 -15.93
C ARG A 294 -13.99 16.70 -15.03
N TRP A 295 -13.25 17.72 -14.65
CA TRP A 295 -12.31 17.60 -13.54
C TRP A 295 -13.09 17.39 -12.23
N ILE A 296 -12.69 16.37 -11.46
CA ILE A 296 -13.23 16.12 -10.13
C ILE A 296 -12.21 16.61 -9.09
N GLU A 297 -12.66 17.43 -8.15
CA GLU A 297 -11.82 17.88 -7.04
C GLU A 297 -11.67 16.77 -5.99
N VAL A 298 -10.54 16.73 -5.30
CA VAL A 298 -10.25 15.66 -4.33
C VAL A 298 -11.17 15.69 -3.11
N GLU A 299 -11.71 16.86 -2.78
CA GLU A 299 -12.71 17.01 -1.74
C GLU A 299 -14.00 16.24 -2.09
N GLU A 300 -14.41 16.26 -3.36
CA GLU A 300 -15.58 15.51 -3.83
C GLU A 300 -15.32 13.99 -3.80
N ILE A 301 -14.11 13.55 -4.15
CA ILE A 301 -13.70 12.15 -3.99
C ILE A 301 -13.83 11.72 -2.52
N ALA A 302 -13.30 12.53 -1.60
CA ALA A 302 -13.39 12.25 -0.17
C ALA A 302 -14.84 12.25 0.32
N GLU A 303 -15.71 13.12 -0.20
CA GLU A 303 -17.14 13.12 0.10
C GLU A 303 -17.83 11.84 -0.36
N PHE A 304 -17.53 11.33 -1.56
CA PHE A 304 -18.04 10.03 -2.01
C PHE A 304 -17.63 8.91 -1.05
N VAL A 305 -16.34 8.85 -0.68
CA VAL A 305 -15.84 7.82 0.22
C VAL A 305 -16.47 7.93 1.61
N ARG A 306 -16.61 9.16 2.17
CA ARG A 306 -17.31 9.39 3.45
C ARG A 306 -18.78 8.99 3.41
N ALA A 307 -19.43 9.12 2.26
CA ALA A 307 -20.81 8.68 2.05
C ALA A 307 -20.95 7.14 1.93
N GLY A 308 -19.84 6.40 1.99
CA GLY A 308 -19.82 4.94 1.94
C GLY A 308 -19.49 4.37 0.57
N ALA A 309 -19.28 5.20 -0.45
CA ALA A 309 -18.83 4.72 -1.75
C ALA A 309 -17.39 4.22 -1.68
N GLN A 310 -17.03 3.36 -2.63
CA GLN A 310 -15.64 3.01 -2.91
C GLN A 310 -15.22 3.71 -4.21
N VAL A 311 -13.97 4.17 -4.28
CA VAL A 311 -13.50 4.92 -5.45
C VAL A 311 -12.20 4.32 -5.97
N LEU A 312 -12.21 3.90 -7.23
CA LEU A 312 -10.99 3.59 -7.94
C LEU A 312 -10.38 4.88 -8.47
N LEU A 313 -9.10 5.08 -8.19
CA LEU A 313 -8.34 6.27 -8.58
C LEU A 313 -7.29 5.87 -9.61
N LEU A 314 -7.28 6.55 -10.76
CA LEU A 314 -6.14 6.52 -11.67
C LEU A 314 -5.09 7.49 -11.14
N ILE A 315 -3.91 6.97 -10.84
CA ILE A 315 -2.78 7.72 -10.31
C ILE A 315 -1.54 7.59 -11.21
N ASP A 316 -0.62 8.52 -11.06
CA ASP A 316 0.76 8.46 -11.52
C ASP A 316 1.66 7.99 -10.37
N LEU A 317 2.40 6.90 -10.57
CA LEU A 317 3.32 6.36 -9.56
C LEU A 317 4.61 7.18 -9.40
N THR A 318 4.87 8.16 -10.27
CA THR A 318 6.11 8.95 -10.28
C THR A 318 6.42 9.56 -8.91
N GLU A 319 5.43 10.20 -8.30
CA GLU A 319 5.64 10.91 -7.03
C GLU A 319 5.71 9.95 -5.83
N LEU A 320 5.18 8.72 -5.95
CA LEU A 320 5.18 7.75 -4.86
C LEU A 320 6.41 6.84 -4.87
N ILE A 321 6.87 6.42 -6.04
CA ILE A 321 7.93 5.41 -6.19
C ILE A 321 8.89 5.69 -7.35
N ALA A 322 8.88 6.90 -7.93
CA ALA A 322 9.75 7.30 -9.05
C ALA A 322 9.59 6.42 -10.31
N ASP A 323 8.36 5.94 -10.54
CA ASP A 323 7.98 5.12 -11.69
C ASP A 323 6.86 5.84 -12.49
N PRO A 324 7.14 6.33 -13.71
CA PRO A 324 6.18 7.08 -14.53
C PRO A 324 5.20 6.14 -15.24
N THR A 325 4.46 5.37 -14.46
CA THR A 325 3.50 4.37 -14.93
C THR A 325 2.10 4.72 -14.41
N PRO A 326 1.06 4.72 -15.28
CA PRO A 326 -0.31 4.93 -14.84
C PRO A 326 -0.78 3.72 -14.04
N HIS A 327 -1.44 3.98 -12.92
CA HIS A 327 -1.75 2.93 -11.95
C HIS A 327 -3.12 3.11 -11.31
N TRP A 328 -3.75 2.00 -10.94
CA TRP A 328 -5.06 2.01 -10.29
C TRP A 328 -4.97 1.59 -8.84
N VAL A 329 -5.56 2.39 -7.97
CA VAL A 329 -5.67 2.12 -6.52
C VAL A 329 -7.12 2.24 -6.04
N LEU A 330 -7.43 1.60 -4.91
CA LEU A 330 -8.76 1.61 -4.30
C LEU A 330 -8.78 2.52 -3.06
N ALA A 331 -9.57 3.59 -3.08
CA ALA A 331 -9.91 4.35 -1.87
C ALA A 331 -11.21 3.80 -1.25
N SER A 332 -11.15 3.43 0.03
CA SER A 332 -12.25 2.74 0.73
C SER A 332 -12.72 3.43 2.02
N ASP A 333 -11.88 4.25 2.64
CA ASP A 333 -12.27 5.05 3.81
C ASP A 333 -11.58 6.41 3.87
N VAL A 334 -12.00 7.26 4.80
CA VAL A 334 -11.37 8.54 5.11
C VAL A 334 -11.10 8.63 6.60
N VAL A 335 -9.86 8.95 6.98
CA VAL A 335 -9.47 9.22 8.36
C VAL A 335 -8.82 10.60 8.43
N GLY A 336 -9.45 11.53 9.12
CA GLY A 336 -9.07 12.95 9.09
C GLY A 336 -9.13 13.49 7.65
N ASP A 337 -8.01 14.03 7.18
CA ASP A 337 -7.81 14.56 5.83
C ASP A 337 -7.01 13.59 4.92
N ASN A 338 -7.12 12.29 5.17
CA ASN A 338 -6.44 11.25 4.40
C ASN A 338 -7.45 10.28 3.78
N LEU A 339 -7.30 10.00 2.49
CA LEU A 339 -7.92 8.82 1.89
C LEU A 339 -7.16 7.58 2.35
N ILE A 340 -7.88 6.53 2.72
CA ILE A 340 -7.31 5.22 3.03
C ILE A 340 -7.36 4.37 1.77
N VAL A 341 -6.18 4.11 1.24
CA VAL A 341 -5.97 3.50 -0.07
C VAL A 341 -5.43 2.07 0.08
N SER A 342 -5.95 1.14 -0.71
CA SER A 342 -5.35 -0.16 -0.95
C SER A 342 -4.70 -0.13 -2.34
N ASP A 343 -3.38 -0.22 -2.37
CA ASP A 343 -2.57 -0.23 -3.58
C ASP A 343 -2.16 -1.68 -3.94
N PRO A 344 -2.58 -2.21 -5.10
CA PRO A 344 -2.24 -3.57 -5.50
C PRO A 344 -0.75 -3.77 -5.82
N TRP A 345 0.03 -2.71 -6.04
CA TRP A 345 1.44 -2.78 -6.44
C TRP A 345 2.38 -2.73 -5.24
N VAL A 346 3.41 -3.59 -5.26
CA VAL A 346 4.46 -3.66 -4.25
C VAL A 346 5.81 -3.69 -4.95
N HIS A 347 6.66 -2.73 -4.65
CA HIS A 347 7.99 -2.57 -5.23
C HIS A 347 9.04 -3.46 -4.52
N TYR A 348 8.95 -4.78 -4.72
CA TYR A 348 9.82 -5.79 -4.07
C TYR A 348 11.32 -5.47 -4.06
N PRO A 349 11.93 -4.99 -5.17
CA PRO A 349 13.37 -4.76 -5.20
C PRO A 349 13.88 -3.78 -4.14
N ASN A 350 13.00 -2.90 -3.63
CA ASN A 350 13.32 -1.92 -2.60
C ASN A 350 12.77 -2.31 -1.21
N GLY A 351 12.31 -3.56 -1.05
CA GLY A 351 11.92 -4.12 0.24
C GLY A 351 10.51 -3.74 0.68
N GLU A 352 9.66 -3.32 -0.26
CA GLU A 352 8.23 -3.24 0.01
C GLU A 352 7.62 -4.63 0.16
N THR A 353 6.58 -4.69 0.97
CA THR A 353 5.69 -5.85 1.12
C THR A 353 4.24 -5.37 1.03
N TRP A 354 3.27 -6.28 1.22
CA TRP A 354 1.87 -5.87 1.33
C TRP A 354 1.61 -4.88 2.48
N VAL A 355 2.49 -4.83 3.48
CA VAL A 355 2.38 -3.95 4.66
C VAL A 355 2.50 -2.47 4.27
N ASP A 356 3.18 -2.17 3.16
CA ASP A 356 3.32 -0.80 2.65
C ASP A 356 2.05 -0.28 1.96
N THR A 357 1.13 -1.17 1.56
CA THR A 357 0.11 -0.82 0.56
C THR A 357 -1.31 -1.23 0.89
N PHE A 358 -1.56 -2.04 1.92
CA PHE A 358 -2.92 -2.51 2.21
C PHE A 358 -3.88 -1.46 2.80
N ALA A 359 -3.34 -0.55 3.60
CA ALA A 359 -4.08 0.49 4.31
C ALA A 359 -3.28 1.81 4.31
N LEU A 360 -2.93 2.27 3.10
CA LEU A 360 -2.06 3.41 2.84
C LEU A 360 -2.84 4.73 2.99
N PRO A 361 -2.65 5.52 4.06
CA PRO A 361 -3.20 6.86 4.14
C PRO A 361 -2.46 7.82 3.19
N ILE A 362 -3.20 8.48 2.30
CA ILE A 362 -2.69 9.54 1.44
C ILE A 362 -3.44 10.84 1.78
N PRO A 363 -2.74 11.90 2.22
CA PRO A 363 -3.36 13.21 2.44
C PRO A 363 -4.06 13.71 1.18
N LEU A 364 -5.16 14.47 1.29
CA LEU A 364 -5.88 14.96 0.12
C LEU A 364 -4.99 15.75 -0.86
N THR A 365 -4.00 16.48 -0.37
CA THR A 365 -3.00 17.16 -1.22
C THR A 365 -2.11 16.19 -1.99
N GLY A 366 -1.75 15.05 -1.36
CA GLY A 366 -1.03 13.96 -2.02
C GLY A 366 -1.91 13.26 -3.07
N VAL A 367 -3.19 13.03 -2.76
CA VAL A 367 -4.16 12.50 -3.72
C VAL A 367 -4.30 13.45 -4.93
N ASP A 368 -4.37 14.76 -4.71
CA ASP A 368 -4.49 15.73 -5.80
C ASP A 368 -3.26 15.74 -6.71
N LEU A 369 -2.08 15.59 -6.12
CA LEU A 369 -0.81 15.49 -6.83
C LEU A 369 -0.77 14.25 -7.74
N VAL A 370 -1.07 13.06 -7.18
CA VAL A 370 -0.87 11.79 -7.89
C VAL A 370 -2.00 11.46 -8.87
N THR A 371 -3.20 12.02 -8.73
CA THR A 371 -4.35 11.73 -9.61
C THR A 371 -4.37 12.57 -10.89
N ARG A 372 -3.19 12.82 -11.47
CA ARG A 372 -2.97 13.63 -12.67
C ARG A 372 -2.10 12.84 -13.62
N TRP A 373 -2.64 12.41 -14.76
CA TRP A 373 -1.91 11.61 -15.73
C TRP A 373 -2.07 12.20 -17.15
N GLY A 374 -1.04 12.05 -17.99
CA GLY A 374 -1.02 12.52 -19.38
C GLY A 374 -0.65 14.00 -19.59
N ASP A 375 -0.53 14.39 -20.86
CA ASP A 375 -0.25 15.77 -21.31
C ASP A 375 -1.16 16.16 -22.50
N PRO A 376 -2.17 17.05 -22.32
CA PRO A 376 -2.53 17.71 -21.07
C PRO A 376 -3.07 16.72 -20.03
N SER A 377 -2.83 17.01 -18.75
CA SER A 377 -3.24 16.13 -17.66
C SER A 377 -4.75 15.92 -17.62
N TYR A 378 -5.17 14.68 -17.37
CA TYR A 378 -6.53 14.31 -17.03
C TYR A 378 -6.61 13.57 -15.69
N ARG A 379 -7.81 13.53 -15.15
CA ARG A 379 -8.17 12.79 -13.94
C ARG A 379 -9.32 11.83 -14.26
N GLY A 380 -9.14 10.57 -13.91
CA GLY A 380 -10.14 9.51 -14.08
C GLY A 380 -10.40 8.80 -12.77
N VAL A 381 -11.68 8.68 -12.40
CA VAL A 381 -12.11 7.89 -11.24
C VAL A 381 -13.34 7.05 -11.58
N VAL A 382 -13.48 5.91 -10.91
CA VAL A 382 -14.67 5.07 -10.95
C VAL A 382 -15.26 5.01 -9.55
N VAL A 383 -16.49 5.49 -9.37
CA VAL A 383 -17.20 5.49 -8.10
C VAL A 383 -18.16 4.32 -8.06
N LEU A 384 -18.02 3.47 -7.04
CA LEU A 384 -18.88 2.32 -6.76
C LEU A 384 -19.80 2.66 -5.57
N PRO A 385 -21.13 2.67 -5.75
CA PRO A 385 -22.08 3.10 -4.73
C PRO A 385 -22.47 2.02 -3.71
#